data_AF-A0A946RDY7-F1
#
_entry.id   AF-A0A946RDY7-F1
#
_cell.length_a   1.000
_cell.length_b   1.000
_cell.length_c   1.000
_cell.angle_alpha   90.00
_cell.angle_beta   90.00
_cell.angle_gamma   90.00
#
_symmetry.space_group_name_H-M   'P 1'
#
loop_
_entity.id
_entity.type
_entity.pdbx_description
1 polymer ?
#
loop_
_entity_poly.entity_id
_entity_poly.type
_entity_poly.pdbx_seq_one_letter_code
_entity_poly.pdbx_strand_id
1 'polypeptide(L)'
;AFSKLIPKINGSLGGSIIARHTTESYWNGIEAPNSRATVVTVGGGALWNLSFGGISLNIQKPFFVDGAFSGIEGEVDQRVATWQVSLSYRKILESVIPWFDPLKG
;
A
#
# COMPACT_ATOMS: atom_id res chain seq x y z
N ALA A 1 -7.17 7.31 -4.04
CA ALA A 1 -6.69 8.39 -4.94
C ALA A 1 -6.71 9.71 -4.19
N PHE A 2 -5.72 10.59 -4.42
CA PHE A 2 -5.67 11.93 -3.81
C PHE A 2 -6.64 12.88 -4.50
N SER A 3 -7.42 13.62 -3.72
CA SER A 3 -8.45 14.55 -4.20
C SER A 3 -7.97 15.99 -4.05
N LYS A 4 -7.54 16.59 -5.16
CA LYS A 4 -7.26 18.03 -5.38
C LYS A 4 -6.18 18.66 -4.47
N LEU A 5 -5.42 19.60 -5.04
CA LEU A 5 -4.48 20.43 -4.30
C LEU A 5 -5.25 21.36 -3.35
N ILE A 6 -4.83 21.40 -2.10
CA ILE A 6 -5.23 22.31 -1.05
C ILE A 6 -4.10 23.35 -0.92
N PRO A 7 -4.27 24.57 -1.47
CA PRO A 7 -3.19 25.55 -1.56
C PRO A 7 -2.59 25.94 -0.20
N LYS A 8 -3.41 25.97 0.86
CA LYS A 8 -2.97 26.33 2.22
C LYS A 8 -1.90 25.41 2.81
N ILE A 9 -1.87 24.14 2.37
CA ILE A 9 -0.87 23.16 2.82
C ILE A 9 0.09 22.77 1.70
N ASN A 10 -0.02 23.38 0.52
CA ASN A 10 0.68 22.98 -0.69
C ASN A 10 0.68 21.45 -0.94
N GLY A 11 -0.48 20.82 -0.73
CA GLY A 11 -0.59 19.38 -0.69
C GLY A 11 -2.00 18.89 -0.99
N SER A 12 -2.23 17.60 -0.96
CA SER A 12 -3.53 16.97 -1.19
C SER A 12 -3.80 15.87 -0.16
N LEU A 13 -5.07 15.62 0.09
CA LEU A 13 -5.53 14.50 0.91
C LEU A 13 -6.16 13.45 0.01
N GLY A 14 -6.10 12.19 0.40
CA GLY A 14 -6.61 11.08 -0.39
C GLY A 14 -7.20 9.99 0.46
N GLY A 15 -8.27 9.36 -0.05
CA GLY A 15 -8.85 8.14 0.50
C GLY A 15 -8.68 6.98 -0.47
N SER A 16 -8.65 5.76 0.05
CA SER A 16 -8.61 4.53 -0.74
C SER A 16 -9.43 3.44 -0.07
N ILE A 17 -10.19 2.71 -0.89
CA ILE A 17 -10.81 1.44 -0.52
C ILE A 17 -10.37 0.44 -1.59
N ILE A 18 -9.80 -0.69 -1.16
CA ILE A 18 -9.27 -1.73 -2.03
C ILE A 18 -9.90 -3.05 -1.58
N ALA A 19 -10.68 -3.69 -2.46
CA ALA A 19 -11.13 -5.06 -2.27
C ALA A 19 -10.20 -6.00 -3.03
N ARG A 20 -9.70 -7.03 -2.36
CA ARG A 20 -8.84 -8.07 -2.95
C ARG A 20 -9.44 -9.43 -2.62
N HIS A 21 -9.65 -10.22 -3.66
CA HIS A 21 -10.01 -11.63 -3.54
C HIS A 21 -8.90 -12.46 -4.16
N THR A 22 -8.34 -13.41 -3.40
CA THR A 22 -7.34 -14.36 -3.86
C THR A 22 -7.93 -15.76 -3.86
N THR A 23 -7.61 -16.53 -4.90
CA THR A 23 -7.99 -17.93 -5.04
C THR A 23 -6.90 -18.84 -4.49
N GLU A 24 -7.19 -20.12 -4.40
CA GLU A 24 -6.21 -21.13 -4.00
C GLU A 24 -4.96 -21.08 -4.88
N SER A 25 -3.81 -21.32 -4.25
CA SER A 25 -2.51 -21.43 -4.90
C SER A 25 -1.84 -22.69 -4.40
N TYR A 26 -0.96 -23.27 -5.21
CA TYR A 26 -0.37 -24.58 -4.96
C TYR A 26 1.15 -24.53 -5.04
N TRP A 27 1.85 -25.19 -4.10
CA TRP A 27 3.28 -25.45 -4.15
C TRP A 27 3.50 -26.94 -4.42
N ASN A 28 4.14 -27.29 -5.54
CA ASN A 28 4.37 -28.69 -5.93
C ASN A 28 3.09 -29.55 -5.92
N GLY A 29 1.94 -28.95 -6.28
CA GLY A 29 0.63 -29.63 -6.28
C GLY A 29 -0.06 -29.69 -4.90
N ILE A 30 0.56 -29.18 -3.83
CA ILE A 30 -0.03 -29.09 -2.50
C ILE A 30 -0.62 -27.69 -2.32
N GLU A 31 -1.88 -27.61 -1.91
CA GLU A 31 -2.54 -26.33 -1.66
C GLU A 31 -1.82 -25.55 -0.55
N ALA A 32 -1.51 -24.28 -0.80
CA ALA A 32 -0.99 -23.36 0.19
C ALA A 32 -2.14 -22.94 1.13
N PRO A 33 -2.07 -23.28 2.43
CA PRO A 33 -3.19 -23.06 3.36
C PRO A 33 -3.66 -21.60 3.43
N ASN A 34 -2.78 -20.63 3.20
CA ASN A 34 -3.05 -19.20 3.30
C ASN A 34 -3.30 -18.50 1.95
N SER A 35 -3.55 -19.26 0.89
CA SER A 35 -3.63 -18.73 -0.48
C SER A 35 -4.96 -18.08 -0.83
N ARG A 36 -6.07 -18.62 -0.30
CA ARG A 36 -7.41 -18.07 -0.49
C ARG A 36 -7.75 -17.06 0.62
N ALA A 37 -8.05 -15.83 0.23
CA ALA A 37 -8.51 -14.79 1.15
C ALA A 37 -9.30 -13.67 0.44
N THR A 38 -10.29 -13.13 1.15
CA THR A 38 -10.96 -11.89 0.79
C THR A 38 -10.57 -10.82 1.81
N VAL A 39 -9.93 -9.75 1.34
CA VAL A 39 -9.45 -8.65 2.17
C VAL A 39 -9.97 -7.33 1.62
N VAL A 40 -10.58 -6.53 2.49
CA VAL A 40 -10.95 -5.15 2.21
C VAL A 40 -10.00 -4.24 2.97
N THR A 41 -9.23 -3.43 2.26
CA THR A 41 -8.32 -2.46 2.85
C THR A 41 -8.90 -1.06 2.68
N VAL A 42 -9.08 -0.36 3.78
CA VAL A 42 -9.44 1.06 3.77
C VAL A 42 -8.24 1.86 4.21
N GLY A 43 -8.09 3.07 3.66
CA GLY A 43 -6.97 3.90 4.03
C GLY A 43 -7.11 5.31 3.51
N GLY A 44 -6.16 6.13 3.92
CA GLY A 44 -6.04 7.49 3.48
C GLY A 44 -4.66 8.03 3.75
N GLY A 45 -4.38 9.19 3.18
CA GLY A 45 -3.08 9.80 3.29
C GLY A 45 -3.06 11.25 2.86
N ALA A 46 -1.89 11.82 2.98
CA ALA A 46 -1.57 13.17 2.56
C ALA A 46 -0.31 13.17 1.69
N LEU A 47 -0.26 14.08 0.73
CA LEU A 47 0.91 14.35 -0.09
C LEU A 47 1.18 15.85 -0.07
N TRP A 48 2.44 16.24 0.13
CA TRP A 48 2.89 17.62 0.14
C TRP A 48 3.94 17.83 -0.93
N ASN A 49 3.82 18.92 -1.67
CA ASN A 49 4.88 19.39 -2.56
C ASN A 49 5.71 20.42 -1.79
N LEU A 50 7.00 20.15 -1.64
CA LEU A 50 7.96 21.04 -1.01
C LEU A 50 8.95 21.51 -2.08
N SER A 51 9.67 22.61 -1.81
CA SER A 51 10.67 23.15 -2.75
C SER A 51 11.78 22.15 -3.10
N PHE A 52 12.06 21.17 -2.21
CA PHE A 52 13.11 20.16 -2.38
C PHE A 52 12.57 18.78 -2.81
N GLY A 53 11.27 18.65 -3.09
CA GLY A 53 10.65 17.39 -3.50
C GLY A 53 9.25 17.18 -2.90
N GLY A 54 8.62 16.07 -3.23
CA GLY A 54 7.34 15.65 -2.67
C GLY A 54 7.50 14.67 -1.52
N ILE A 55 6.72 14.83 -0.46
CA ILE A 55 6.60 13.85 0.64
C ILE A 55 5.16 13.33 0.68
N SER A 56 4.96 12.06 0.97
CA SER A 56 3.63 11.53 1.27
C SER A 56 3.63 10.60 2.47
N LEU A 57 2.52 10.60 3.20
CA LEU A 57 2.24 9.70 4.30
C LEU A 57 0.89 9.04 4.04
N ASN A 58 0.83 7.72 4.08
CA ASN A 58 -0.42 6.97 3.96
C ASN A 58 -0.56 5.98 5.09
N ILE A 59 -1.78 5.83 5.57
CA ILE A 59 -2.17 4.88 6.60
C ILE A 59 -3.32 4.04 6.05
N GLN A 60 -3.17 2.72 6.13
CA GLN A 60 -4.17 1.78 5.65
C GLN A 60 -4.41 0.68 6.69
N LYS A 61 -5.64 0.17 6.72
CA LYS A 61 -6.06 -0.91 7.59
C LYS A 61 -6.75 -1.99 6.75
N PRO A 62 -6.15 -3.18 6.61
CA PRO A 62 -6.82 -4.34 6.03
C PRO A 62 -7.84 -4.94 7.01
N PHE A 63 -8.95 -5.42 6.45
CA PHE A 63 -10.00 -6.18 7.12
C PHE A 63 -10.18 -7.49 6.37
N PHE A 64 -9.95 -8.61 7.05
CA PHE A 64 -10.16 -9.94 6.49
C PHE A 64 -11.65 -10.29 6.57
N VAL A 65 -12.25 -10.53 5.41
CA VAL A 65 -13.67 -10.89 5.26
C VAL A 65 -13.81 -12.41 5.20
N ASP A 66 -12.89 -13.08 4.50
CA ASP A 66 -12.91 -14.54 4.30
C ASP A 66 -11.48 -15.09 4.02
N GLY A 67 -11.26 -16.40 4.14
CA GLY A 67 -9.99 -17.09 3.90
C GLY A 67 -9.36 -17.72 5.14
N ALA A 68 -8.18 -18.35 5.00
CA ALA A 68 -7.55 -19.07 6.11
C ALA A 68 -7.12 -18.21 7.31
N PHE A 69 -7.17 -16.88 7.18
CA PHE A 69 -7.00 -15.93 8.28
C PHE A 69 -8.33 -15.48 8.92
N SER A 70 -9.49 -15.80 8.34
CA SER A 70 -10.82 -15.50 8.90
C SER A 70 -11.37 -16.63 9.79
N GLY A 71 -10.81 -17.84 9.71
CA GLY A 71 -11.30 -19.02 10.42
C GLY A 71 -10.20 -20.00 10.81
N ILE A 72 -9.35 -19.62 11.77
CA ILE A 72 -8.70 -20.64 12.61
C ILE A 72 -9.82 -21.17 13.51
N GLU A 73 -10.39 -22.32 13.15
CA GLU A 73 -11.24 -23.10 14.04
C GLU A 73 -10.47 -23.40 15.33
N GLY A 74 -10.98 -22.90 16.46
CA GLY A 74 -10.42 -23.13 17.79
C GLY A 74 -9.78 -21.88 18.37
N GLU A 75 -10.55 -21.15 19.16
CA GLU A 75 -10.11 -20.40 20.35
C GLU A 75 -8.68 -19.85 20.34
N VAL A 76 -8.34 -19.05 19.33
CA VAL A 76 -7.22 -18.12 19.41
C VAL A 76 -7.74 -16.77 18.95
N ASP A 77 -7.69 -15.82 19.87
CA ASP A 77 -7.99 -14.39 19.69
C ASP A 77 -6.93 -13.71 18.80
N GLN A 78 -6.56 -14.36 17.68
CA GLN A 78 -5.52 -13.90 16.75
C GLN A 78 -6.11 -12.92 15.75
N ARG A 79 -6.73 -11.88 16.27
CA ARG A 79 -7.19 -10.72 15.52
C ARG A 79 -5.94 -9.93 15.14
N VAL A 80 -5.33 -10.28 14.00
CA VAL A 80 -4.18 -9.56 13.45
C VAL A 80 -4.61 -8.13 13.08
N ALA A 81 -4.48 -7.22 14.05
CA ALA A 81 -4.80 -5.81 13.92
C ALA A 81 -3.64 -5.06 13.25
N THR A 82 -3.36 -5.40 11.99
CA THR A 82 -2.28 -4.77 11.24
C THR A 82 -2.68 -3.36 10.79
N TRP A 83 -1.80 -2.40 11.05
CA TRP A 83 -1.82 -1.09 10.41
C TRP A 83 -0.65 -1.00 9.44
N GLN A 84 -0.93 -0.57 8.21
CA GLN A 84 0.09 -0.29 7.22
C GLN A 84 0.34 1.22 7.20
N VAL A 85 1.58 1.62 7.46
CA VAL A 85 2.02 3.00 7.33
C VAL A 85 3.07 3.06 6.23
N SER A 86 2.92 3.98 5.29
CA SER A 86 3.93 4.23 4.26
C SER A 86 4.32 5.70 4.24
N LEU A 87 5.63 5.95 4.30
CA LEU A 87 6.25 7.24 4.08
C LEU A 87 6.96 7.18 2.73
N SER A 88 6.82 8.21 1.91
CA SER A 88 7.49 8.28 0.62
C SER A 88 8.07 9.66 0.38
N TYR A 89 9.20 9.68 -0.31
CA TYR A 89 9.86 10.89 -0.77
C TYR A 89 10.13 10.78 -2.28
N ARG A 90 9.84 11.83 -3.03
CA ARG A 90 10.07 11.91 -4.46
C ARG A 90 10.79 13.21 -4.81
N LYS A 91 11.95 13.11 -5.45
CA LYS A 91 12.65 14.25 -6.05
C LYS A 91 12.85 13.99 -7.54
N ILE A 92 12.58 14.99 -8.36
CA ILE A 92 12.95 14.99 -9.78
C ILE A 92 14.27 15.76 -9.87
N LEU A 93 15.30 15.14 -10.44
CA LEU A 93 16.60 15.76 -10.64
C LEU A 93 16.61 16.50 -11.98
N GLU A 94 17.12 17.73 -11.99
CA GLU A 94 17.31 18.52 -13.20
C GLU A 94 18.59 18.15 -13.96
N SER A 95 19.37 17.20 -13.44
CA SER A 95 20.62 16.74 -14.04
C SER A 95 20.61 15.22 -14.20
N VAL A 96 21.15 14.74 -15.33
CA VAL A 96 21.41 13.32 -15.58
C VAL A 96 22.64 12.90 -14.80
N ILE A 97 22.56 11.80 -14.07
CA ILE A 97 23.69 11.23 -13.36
C ILE A 97 24.69 10.68 -14.40
N PRO A 98 25.91 11.22 -14.51
CA PRO A 98 26.77 10.98 -15.67
C PRO A 98 27.11 9.51 -15.96
N TRP A 99 27.14 8.66 -14.92
CA TRP A 99 27.44 7.22 -15.02
C TRP A 99 26.21 6.33 -15.10
N PHE A 100 25.01 6.92 -15.16
CA PHE A 100 23.73 6.21 -15.29
C PHE A 100 22.95 6.70 -16.52
N ASP A 101 23.65 7.35 -17.45
CA ASP A 101 23.08 7.85 -18.69
C ASP A 101 23.05 6.73 -19.73
N PRO A 102 21.87 6.13 -20.03
CA PRO A 102 21.77 5.04 -20.98
C PRO A 102 22.02 5.50 -22.43
N LEU A 103 22.14 6.81 -22.66
CA LEU A 103 22.44 7.41 -23.96
C LEU A 103 23.94 7.72 -24.12
N LYS A 104 24.75 7.52 -23.09
CA LYS A 104 26.22 7.55 -23.17
C LYS A 104 26.75 6.14 -23.35
N GLY A 105 26.60 5.64 -24.57
CA GLY A 105 27.42 4.57 -25.16
C GLY A 105 28.42 5.16 -26.13
#